data_AF-A0A9W2YJV8-F1
#
_entry.id   AF-A0A9W2YJV8-F1
#
_cell.length_a   1.000
_cell.length_b   1.000
_cell.length_c   1.000
_cell.angle_alpha   90.00
_cell.angle_beta   90.00
_cell.angle_gamma   90.00
#
_symmetry.space_group_name_H-M   'P 1'
#
loop_
_entity.id
_entity.type
_entity.pdbx_description
1 polymer ?
#
loop_
_entity_poly.entity_id
_entity_poly.type
_entity_poly.pdbx_seq_one_letter_code
_entity_poly.pdbx_strand_id
1 'polypeptide(L)'
;MEDQNEYHSSIGLSKNKRNSLNESVRTYSSRYAFKQVFELGRKKTVNAKENETKGRLLKSIDAIRILSAYNEALRRAEIVTALPFMIENISVLRFAFGPELIEAIERHCRIQSAYKDTRHRLEHLISSRAKVVERIQMLKASAEDHQQASILNLNYPKQSLFDYIDSINMEAAMMVDGEEEEEEDGEEPSAETRDMLNVKSTDQPGILKLIPETMDDKPSYQASESDAQDSNTAGDNGDIALSELSDVTVINDDSQESSTKNMERRYTKLSFRSAETLTKTDMMDLEITLSIYEPQIEELIKQLAQISRKVVHSIKNVLRLFTTNPMASKTLGKYTIVRNPRSVELLELMRELGGILKSRLLVSPEEEKTRMEYLDSVYKREERTKKYIAMLEDELQTARSEMDDEFQAKLETIENLKTDIMQIEAFSNENIRRTLGNAEKIEFNCSKNSEQRTRMVREDIAALQSKMEEISKTHRADEASLRTDKYKLETELETLIKKYDTEMGNKMDEFEKLEIIYCEERKILADTEDRFAELEKEYMALMDERLLARRKQEWNLREDKRFLTQVITIQSFWRSYVVRKAIQKELKRLAKEEKKREKLLKALEKKKQAAKSPTEP
;
A
#
# COMPACT_ATOMS: atom_id res chain seq x y z
N MET A 1 -14.07 3.15 -17.61
CA MET A 1 -15.28 3.92 -17.22
C MET A 1 -14.96 4.48 -15.86
N GLU A 2 -14.14 5.51 -15.85
CA GLU A 2 -13.69 6.20 -14.65
C GLU A 2 -14.22 7.66 -14.70
N ASP A 3 -13.97 8.45 -13.66
CA ASP A 3 -14.51 9.81 -13.42
C ASP A 3 -15.93 9.92 -12.85
N GLN A 4 -16.28 9.12 -11.82
CA GLN A 4 -17.45 9.40 -10.95
C GLN A 4 -17.21 9.34 -9.43
N ASN A 5 -16.07 8.83 -8.93
CA ASN A 5 -15.89 8.58 -7.49
C ASN A 5 -15.41 9.79 -6.64
N GLU A 6 -14.92 10.88 -7.24
CA GLU A 6 -14.31 11.97 -6.45
C GLU A 6 -15.32 12.95 -5.81
N TYR A 7 -16.56 13.00 -6.32
CA TYR A 7 -17.54 14.01 -5.90
C TYR A 7 -18.27 13.76 -4.56
N HIS A 8 -18.16 12.57 -3.97
CA HIS A 8 -18.96 12.22 -2.79
C HIS A 8 -18.33 12.63 -1.44
N SER A 9 -17.00 12.80 -1.35
CA SER A 9 -16.32 13.16 -0.10
C SER A 9 -16.73 14.55 0.43
N SER A 10 -16.80 15.54 -0.46
CA SER A 10 -17.14 16.94 -0.13
C SER A 10 -18.56 17.10 0.45
N ILE A 11 -19.49 16.18 0.15
CA ILE A 11 -20.88 16.23 0.62
C ILE A 11 -20.98 15.81 2.10
N GLY A 12 -20.16 14.87 2.57
CA GLY A 12 -20.13 14.42 3.97
C GLY A 12 -19.71 15.54 4.92
N LEU A 13 -18.58 16.19 4.63
CA LEU A 13 -18.06 17.32 5.40
C LEU A 13 -19.05 18.49 5.44
N SER A 14 -19.77 18.76 4.34
CA SER A 14 -20.80 19.80 4.28
C SER A 14 -21.99 19.52 5.23
N LYS A 15 -22.42 18.25 5.36
CA LYS A 15 -23.50 17.86 6.27
C LYS A 15 -23.10 18.04 7.74
N ASN A 16 -21.91 17.58 8.15
CA ASN A 16 -21.46 17.76 9.54
C ASN A 16 -21.28 19.24 9.89
N LYS A 17 -20.74 20.06 8.99
CA LYS A 17 -20.62 21.51 9.23
C LYS A 17 -21.99 22.19 9.35
N ARG A 18 -23.00 21.78 8.55
CA ARG A 18 -24.39 22.28 8.67
C ARG A 18 -25.09 21.81 9.94
N ASN A 19 -24.88 20.57 10.39
CA ASN A 19 -25.45 20.07 11.65
C ASN A 19 -24.84 20.81 12.84
N SER A 20 -23.51 20.92 12.89
CA SER A 20 -22.80 21.72 13.90
C SER A 20 -23.27 23.19 13.92
N LEU A 21 -23.47 23.81 12.75
CA LEU A 21 -24.00 25.18 12.69
C LEU A 21 -25.47 25.26 13.15
N ASN A 22 -26.33 24.31 12.77
CA ASN A 22 -27.72 24.26 13.23
C ASN A 22 -27.83 24.00 14.73
N GLU A 23 -26.93 23.21 15.31
CA GLU A 23 -26.90 22.89 16.74
C GLU A 23 -26.31 24.04 17.56
N SER A 24 -25.28 24.70 17.03
CA SER A 24 -24.78 25.97 17.55
C SER A 24 -25.86 27.05 17.49
N VAL A 25 -26.56 27.22 16.36
CA VAL A 25 -27.68 28.18 16.22
C VAL A 25 -28.87 27.82 17.11
N ARG A 26 -29.22 26.53 17.26
CA ARG A 26 -30.27 26.08 18.20
C ARG A 26 -29.89 26.34 19.65
N THR A 27 -28.65 26.08 20.06
CA THR A 27 -28.19 26.35 21.43
C THR A 27 -28.03 27.85 21.68
N TYR A 28 -27.57 28.64 20.70
CA TYR A 28 -27.50 30.10 20.81
C TYR A 28 -28.90 30.72 20.85
N SER A 29 -29.80 30.31 19.95
CA SER A 29 -31.20 30.77 19.93
C SER A 29 -31.95 30.36 21.19
N SER A 30 -31.73 29.14 21.70
CA SER A 30 -32.33 28.70 22.96
C SER A 30 -31.77 29.47 24.14
N ARG A 31 -30.45 29.72 24.21
CA ARG A 31 -29.85 30.58 25.25
C ARG A 31 -30.33 32.03 25.17
N TYR A 32 -30.51 32.59 23.96
CA TYR A 32 -31.03 33.94 23.78
C TYR A 32 -32.51 34.04 24.13
N ALA A 33 -33.32 33.04 23.78
CA ALA A 33 -34.71 32.92 24.19
C ALA A 33 -34.84 32.74 25.70
N PHE A 34 -34.02 31.88 26.33
CA PHE A 34 -34.01 31.71 27.79
C PHE A 34 -33.57 33.00 28.48
N LYS A 35 -32.54 33.70 27.97
CA LYS A 35 -32.12 35.00 28.50
C LYS A 35 -33.21 36.06 28.33
N GLN A 36 -33.88 36.15 27.19
CA GLN A 36 -35.01 37.06 26.98
C GLN A 36 -36.19 36.71 27.90
N VAL A 37 -36.57 35.45 28.04
CA VAL A 37 -37.66 35.01 28.94
C VAL A 37 -37.31 35.26 30.40
N PHE A 38 -36.05 35.04 30.81
CA PHE A 38 -35.57 35.33 32.16
C PHE A 38 -35.47 36.83 32.44
N GLU A 39 -35.01 37.63 31.49
CA GLU A 39 -35.02 39.10 31.59
C GLU A 39 -36.44 39.68 31.56
N LEU A 40 -37.34 39.18 30.71
CA LEU A 40 -38.75 39.58 30.68
C LEU A 40 -39.47 39.12 31.95
N GLY A 41 -39.13 37.96 32.50
CA GLY A 41 -39.59 37.48 33.80
C GLY A 41 -39.11 38.37 34.94
N ARG A 42 -37.82 38.74 34.95
CA ARG A 42 -37.25 39.69 35.92
C ARG A 42 -37.85 41.09 35.79
N LYS A 43 -37.98 41.62 34.58
CA LYS A 43 -38.60 42.93 34.29
C LYS A 43 -40.10 42.93 34.67
N LYS A 44 -40.86 41.88 34.34
CA LYS A 44 -42.26 41.72 34.79
C LYS A 44 -42.39 41.60 36.30
N THR A 45 -41.55 40.80 36.98
CA THR A 45 -41.64 40.60 38.44
C THR A 45 -41.15 41.80 39.25
N VAL A 46 -40.19 42.57 38.74
CA VAL A 46 -39.81 43.87 39.33
C VAL A 46 -40.94 44.88 39.15
N ASN A 47 -41.45 45.06 37.93
CA ASN A 47 -42.52 46.03 37.65
C ASN A 47 -43.83 45.67 38.37
N ALA A 48 -44.15 44.38 38.53
CA ALA A 48 -45.29 43.92 39.32
C ALA A 48 -45.13 44.28 40.81
N LYS A 49 -43.99 43.92 41.43
CA LYS A 49 -43.71 44.25 42.84
C LYS A 49 -43.70 45.75 43.09
N GLU A 50 -43.16 46.54 42.16
CA GLU A 50 -43.24 48.00 42.23
C GLU A 50 -44.68 48.50 42.22
N ASN A 51 -45.52 47.99 41.31
CA ASN A 51 -46.91 48.45 41.21
C ASN A 51 -47.78 47.96 42.39
N GLU A 52 -47.52 46.78 42.94
CA GLU A 52 -48.15 46.30 44.19
C GLU A 52 -47.73 47.13 45.42
N THR A 53 -46.48 47.59 45.49
CA THR A 53 -45.98 48.37 46.64
C THR A 53 -46.25 49.87 46.55
N LYS A 54 -46.45 50.43 45.34
CA LYS A 54 -46.81 51.84 45.14
C LYS A 54 -48.14 52.24 45.79
N GLY A 55 -49.09 51.31 45.94
CA GLY A 55 -50.40 51.55 46.57
C GLY A 55 -50.53 51.18 48.05
N ARG A 56 -49.54 50.47 48.64
CA ARG A 56 -49.63 50.00 50.04
C ARG A 56 -49.14 51.07 51.03
N LEU A 57 -50.00 51.45 51.97
CA LEU A 57 -49.65 52.28 53.12
C LEU A 57 -49.06 51.42 54.25
N LEU A 58 -48.07 51.97 54.98
CA LEU A 58 -47.49 51.33 56.16
C LEU A 58 -48.53 51.27 57.28
N LYS A 59 -48.96 50.06 57.67
CA LYS A 59 -49.97 49.86 58.73
C LYS A 59 -49.39 49.92 60.16
N SER A 60 -48.08 49.72 60.32
CA SER A 60 -47.41 49.77 61.62
C SER A 60 -46.88 51.16 61.94
N ILE A 61 -47.21 51.66 63.12
CA ILE A 61 -46.71 52.94 63.66
C ILE A 61 -45.19 52.92 63.76
N ASP A 62 -44.60 51.78 64.16
CA ASP A 62 -43.14 51.67 64.28
C ASP A 62 -42.45 51.56 62.92
N ALA A 63 -43.09 50.96 61.92
CA ALA A 63 -42.60 51.02 60.55
C ALA A 63 -42.60 52.47 59.98
N ILE A 64 -43.62 53.27 60.31
CA ILE A 64 -43.67 54.71 59.98
C ILE A 64 -42.55 55.45 60.72
N ARG A 65 -42.34 55.20 62.02
CA ARG A 65 -41.25 55.81 62.82
C ARG A 65 -39.87 55.48 62.26
N ILE A 66 -39.61 54.21 61.91
CA ILE A 66 -38.36 53.75 61.30
C ILE A 66 -38.10 54.47 59.98
N LEU A 67 -39.08 54.50 59.07
CA LEU A 67 -38.91 55.18 57.79
C LEU A 67 -38.77 56.71 57.95
N SER A 68 -39.47 57.32 58.92
CA SER A 68 -39.32 58.75 59.24
C SER A 68 -37.93 59.09 59.80
N ALA A 69 -37.39 58.24 60.68
CA ALA A 69 -36.03 58.41 61.20
C ALA A 69 -34.98 58.22 60.09
N TYR A 70 -35.20 57.28 59.18
CA TYR A 70 -34.35 57.06 58.01
C TYR A 70 -34.35 58.26 57.06
N ASN A 71 -35.52 58.82 56.74
CA ASN A 71 -35.65 59.99 55.88
C ASN A 71 -35.01 61.25 56.49
N GLU A 72 -35.11 61.44 57.80
CA GLU A 72 -34.43 62.53 58.51
C GLU A 72 -32.90 62.32 58.55
N ALA A 73 -32.42 61.07 58.65
CA ALA A 73 -30.99 60.77 58.52
C ALA A 73 -30.45 61.06 57.09
N LEU A 74 -31.19 60.66 56.06
CA LEU A 74 -30.90 60.98 54.66
C LEU A 74 -30.85 62.51 54.44
N ARG A 75 -31.85 63.24 54.92
CA ARG A 75 -31.91 64.71 54.82
C ARG A 75 -30.72 65.39 55.52
N ARG A 76 -30.25 64.86 56.66
CA ARG A 76 -29.03 65.35 57.33
C ARG A 76 -27.78 65.07 56.49
N ALA A 77 -27.67 63.90 55.85
CA ALA A 77 -26.59 63.60 54.92
C ALA A 77 -26.61 64.54 53.70
N GLU A 78 -27.77 64.84 53.13
CA GLU A 78 -27.90 65.78 52.00
C GLU A 78 -27.45 67.22 52.33
N ILE A 79 -27.59 67.65 53.59
CA ILE A 79 -27.10 68.95 54.09
C ILE A 79 -25.60 68.89 54.38
N VAL A 80 -25.10 67.85 55.08
CA VAL A 80 -23.66 67.72 55.40
C VAL A 80 -22.81 67.61 54.14
N THR A 81 -23.27 66.84 53.14
CA THR A 81 -22.57 66.71 51.85
C THR A 81 -22.59 67.99 51.01
N ALA A 82 -23.45 68.95 51.33
CA ALA A 82 -23.49 70.27 50.70
C ALA A 82 -22.62 71.32 51.41
N LEU A 83 -22.03 71.04 52.58
CA LEU A 83 -21.22 72.01 53.34
C LEU A 83 -20.09 72.65 52.54
N PRO A 84 -19.30 71.93 51.70
CA PRO A 84 -18.22 72.55 50.91
C PRO A 84 -18.75 73.63 49.95
N PHE A 85 -19.76 73.29 49.14
CA PHE A 85 -20.43 74.22 48.24
C PHE A 85 -21.03 75.43 48.99
N MET A 86 -21.57 75.22 50.20
CA MET A 86 -22.09 76.30 51.03
C MET A 86 -21.02 77.22 51.62
N ILE A 87 -19.78 76.74 51.80
CA ILE A 87 -18.61 77.54 52.21
C ILE A 87 -18.07 78.35 51.01
N GLU A 88 -18.04 77.74 49.83
CA GLU A 88 -17.59 78.41 48.59
C GLU A 88 -18.55 79.53 48.15
N ASN A 89 -19.85 79.42 48.45
CA ASN A 89 -20.90 80.32 47.98
C ASN A 89 -21.55 81.17 49.11
N ILE A 90 -20.84 81.43 50.21
CA ILE A 90 -21.37 82.18 51.39
C ILE A 90 -22.00 83.52 50.99
N SER A 91 -21.38 84.26 50.06
CA SER A 91 -21.84 85.58 49.60
C SER A 91 -23.25 85.55 48.99
N VAL A 92 -23.54 84.55 48.15
CA VAL A 92 -24.85 84.35 47.50
C VAL A 92 -25.88 83.82 48.50
N LEU A 93 -25.47 82.90 49.37
CA LEU A 93 -26.34 82.27 50.37
C LEU A 93 -26.68 83.21 51.55
N ARG A 94 -25.97 84.34 51.67
CA ARG A 94 -26.11 85.35 52.74
C ARG A 94 -27.55 85.84 52.96
N PHE A 95 -28.32 86.01 51.88
CA PHE A 95 -29.72 86.45 51.98
C PHE A 95 -30.68 85.33 52.40
N ALA A 96 -30.39 84.08 52.06
CA ALA A 96 -31.30 82.94 52.28
C ALA A 96 -31.11 82.25 53.65
N PHE A 97 -29.91 82.30 54.22
CA PHE A 97 -29.56 81.54 55.42
C PHE A 97 -29.73 82.33 56.72
N GLY A 98 -29.58 83.66 56.68
CA GLY A 98 -29.63 84.53 57.86
C GLY A 98 -28.31 84.54 58.66
N PRO A 99 -28.07 85.59 59.46
CA PRO A 99 -26.75 85.89 60.04
C PRO A 99 -26.20 84.74 60.91
N GLU A 100 -27.03 84.14 61.75
CA GLU A 100 -26.63 83.07 62.68
C GLU A 100 -26.11 81.80 61.97
N LEU A 101 -26.77 81.41 60.87
CA LEU A 101 -26.40 80.22 60.09
C LEU A 101 -25.14 80.47 59.26
N ILE A 102 -24.97 81.69 58.73
CA ILE A 102 -23.75 82.10 58.03
C ILE A 102 -22.57 82.10 59.02
N GLU A 103 -22.73 82.74 60.18
CA GLU A 103 -21.70 82.79 61.22
C GLU A 103 -21.35 81.38 61.72
N ALA A 104 -22.31 80.45 61.77
CA ALA A 104 -22.05 79.04 62.06
C ALA A 104 -21.28 78.31 60.94
N ILE A 105 -21.53 78.62 59.67
CA ILE A 105 -20.81 78.08 58.50
C ILE A 105 -19.40 78.69 58.39
N GLU A 106 -19.22 79.99 58.66
CA GLU A 106 -17.91 80.63 58.74
C GLU A 106 -17.06 80.05 59.89
N ARG A 107 -17.66 79.91 61.09
CA ARG A 107 -17.00 79.18 62.19
C ARG A 107 -16.65 77.74 61.79
N HIS A 108 -17.53 77.07 61.04
CA HIS A 108 -17.24 75.73 60.51
C HIS A 108 -16.02 75.74 59.59
N CYS A 109 -15.95 76.66 58.63
CA CYS A 109 -14.83 76.82 57.71
C CYS A 109 -13.51 77.11 58.45
N ARG A 110 -13.52 78.01 59.45
CA ARG A 110 -12.33 78.33 60.27
C ARG A 110 -11.83 77.10 61.04
N ILE A 111 -12.75 76.33 61.65
CA ILE A 111 -12.42 75.07 62.35
C ILE A 111 -11.96 73.98 61.37
N GLN A 112 -12.55 73.90 60.16
CA GLN A 112 -12.18 72.95 59.12
C GLN A 112 -10.79 73.25 58.53
N SER A 113 -10.42 74.53 58.39
CA SER A 113 -9.07 74.95 57.99
C SER A 113 -8.07 74.54 59.07
N ALA A 114 -8.27 74.94 60.32
CA ALA A 114 -7.41 74.51 61.44
C ALA A 114 -7.29 72.98 61.57
N TYR A 115 -8.34 72.21 61.24
CA TYR A 115 -8.28 70.74 61.14
C TYR A 115 -7.41 70.25 59.98
N LYS A 116 -7.52 70.86 58.79
CA LYS A 116 -6.62 70.58 57.66
C LYS A 116 -5.18 70.93 58.01
N ASP A 117 -4.93 72.09 58.59
CA ASP A 117 -3.57 72.60 58.83
C ASP A 117 -2.83 71.74 59.87
N THR A 118 -3.49 71.42 60.98
CA THR A 118 -2.95 70.49 61.99
C THR A 118 -2.79 69.07 61.44
N ARG A 119 -3.68 68.61 60.54
CA ARG A 119 -3.53 67.33 59.84
C ARG A 119 -2.32 67.32 58.90
N HIS A 120 -2.11 68.33 58.07
CA HIS A 120 -0.94 68.40 57.17
C HIS A 120 0.36 68.47 57.98
N ARG A 121 0.39 69.22 59.09
CA ARG A 121 1.55 69.26 60.00
C ARG A 121 1.84 67.89 60.62
N LEU A 122 0.81 67.15 61.01
CA LEU A 122 0.94 65.78 61.51
C LEU A 122 1.42 64.81 60.42
N GLU A 123 0.84 64.86 59.22
CA GLU A 123 1.24 64.01 58.07
C GLU A 123 2.68 64.30 57.62
N HIS A 124 3.12 65.57 57.65
CA HIS A 124 4.51 65.95 57.41
C HIS A 124 5.47 65.33 58.44
N LEU A 125 5.17 65.47 59.75
CA LEU A 125 6.03 64.92 60.81
C LEU A 125 6.04 63.39 60.82
N ILE A 126 4.92 62.73 60.51
CA ILE A 126 4.88 61.27 60.31
C ILE A 126 5.73 60.86 59.11
N SER A 127 5.70 61.60 57.99
CA SER A 127 6.56 61.34 56.82
C SER A 127 8.05 61.54 57.13
N SER A 128 8.42 62.61 57.83
CA SER A 128 9.80 62.85 58.24
C SER A 128 10.30 61.81 59.25
N ARG A 129 9.48 61.43 60.23
CA ARG A 129 9.77 60.32 61.15
C ARG A 129 9.97 59.00 60.41
N ALA A 130 9.11 58.68 59.44
CA ALA A 130 9.22 57.45 58.65
C ALA A 130 10.58 57.34 57.94
N LYS A 131 11.02 58.41 57.27
CA LYS A 131 12.35 58.48 56.60
C LYS A 131 13.52 58.34 57.57
N VAL A 132 13.39 58.81 58.81
CA VAL A 132 14.40 58.62 59.87
C VAL A 132 14.44 57.16 60.33
N VAL A 133 13.27 56.53 60.56
CA VAL A 133 13.17 55.10 60.93
C VAL A 133 13.74 54.21 59.83
N GLU A 134 13.34 54.44 58.57
CA GLU A 134 13.80 53.72 57.38
C GLU A 134 15.34 53.80 57.24
N ARG A 135 15.92 54.99 57.47
CA ARG A 135 17.38 55.17 57.46
C ARG A 135 18.07 54.42 58.61
N ILE A 136 17.50 54.41 59.82
CA ILE A 136 18.05 53.62 60.94
C ILE A 136 17.95 52.11 60.64
N GLN A 137 16.87 51.64 60.00
CA GLN A 137 16.71 50.24 59.61
C GLN A 137 17.76 49.82 58.57
N MET A 138 17.98 50.63 57.53
CA MET A 138 19.06 50.38 56.54
C MET A 138 20.46 50.33 57.18
N LEU A 139 20.74 51.22 58.15
CA LEU A 139 22.02 51.23 58.86
C LEU A 139 22.22 50.01 59.78
N LYS A 140 21.14 49.46 60.34
CA LYS A 140 21.19 48.25 61.17
C LYS A 140 21.38 47.00 60.31
N ALA A 141 20.65 46.87 59.20
CA ALA A 141 20.87 45.79 58.22
C ALA A 141 22.32 45.79 57.68
N SER A 142 22.83 46.95 57.25
CA SER A 142 24.21 47.06 56.76
C SER A 142 25.28 46.70 57.80
N ALA A 143 24.99 46.84 59.10
CA ALA A 143 25.89 46.44 60.18
C ALA A 143 25.85 44.91 60.41
N GLU A 144 24.67 44.29 60.25
CA GLU A 144 24.48 42.84 60.31
C GLU A 144 25.17 42.15 59.11
N ASP A 145 25.05 42.71 57.90
CA ASP A 145 25.77 42.24 56.70
C ASP A 145 27.30 42.30 56.89
N HIS A 146 27.83 43.38 57.48
CA HIS A 146 29.25 43.51 57.78
C HIS A 146 29.73 42.51 58.85
N GLN A 147 28.88 42.14 59.81
CA GLN A 147 29.19 41.06 60.76
C GLN A 147 29.26 39.70 60.06
N GLN A 148 28.32 39.39 59.16
CA GLN A 148 28.34 38.14 58.39
C GLN A 148 29.55 38.04 57.45
N ALA A 149 29.90 39.14 56.75
CA ALA A 149 31.11 39.21 55.93
C ALA A 149 32.40 39.00 56.75
N SER A 150 32.47 39.50 57.99
CA SER A 150 33.63 39.30 58.86
C SER A 150 33.83 37.84 59.28
N ILE A 151 32.74 37.07 59.41
CA ILE A 151 32.79 35.65 59.82
C ILE A 151 33.33 34.77 58.67
N LEU A 152 33.01 35.09 57.42
CA LEU A 152 33.42 34.30 56.26
C LEU A 152 34.91 34.50 55.87
N ASN A 153 35.52 35.62 56.24
CA ASN A 153 36.84 36.02 55.73
C ASN A 153 38.04 35.49 56.53
N LEU A 154 37.80 34.62 57.51
CA LEU A 154 38.82 34.11 58.44
C LEU A 154 39.37 32.71 58.10
N ASN A 155 38.91 32.08 57.01
CA ASN A 155 39.10 30.64 56.78
C ASN A 155 39.74 30.27 55.43
N TYR A 156 40.92 30.84 55.11
CA TYR A 156 41.82 30.30 54.08
C TYR A 156 43.31 30.58 54.44
N PRO A 157 44.20 29.58 54.46
CA PRO A 157 45.58 29.73 54.93
C PRO A 157 46.57 30.19 53.85
N LYS A 158 47.72 30.73 54.29
CA LYS A 158 48.89 31.01 53.44
C LYS A 158 50.18 30.41 54.02
N GLN A 159 50.37 29.11 53.85
CA GLN A 159 51.70 28.49 53.95
C GLN A 159 52.50 28.85 52.70
N SER A 160 53.39 29.83 52.84
CA SER A 160 54.35 30.28 51.82
C SER A 160 55.57 30.95 52.48
N LEU A 161 55.89 30.56 53.72
CA LEU A 161 56.87 31.25 54.57
C LEU A 161 57.61 30.31 55.56
N PHE A 162 57.25 29.02 55.63
CA PHE A 162 57.87 28.06 56.57
C PHE A 162 59.07 27.32 55.97
N ASP A 163 58.98 26.91 54.70
CA ASP A 163 60.03 26.17 53.97
C ASP A 163 61.37 26.94 53.81
N TYR A 164 61.42 28.22 54.25
CA TYR A 164 62.62 29.06 54.28
C TYR A 164 63.17 29.31 55.70
N ILE A 165 62.48 28.86 56.74
CA ILE A 165 62.90 29.03 58.15
C ILE A 165 63.70 27.81 58.62
N ASP A 166 63.31 26.61 58.20
CA ASP A 166 63.92 25.36 58.69
C ASP A 166 65.33 25.08 58.10
N SER A 167 65.75 25.77 57.03
CA SER A 167 67.10 25.63 56.46
C SER A 167 68.14 26.64 56.99
N ILE A 168 67.79 27.49 57.97
CA ILE A 168 68.67 28.57 58.45
C ILE A 168 69.12 28.36 59.90
N ASN A 169 68.40 27.60 60.72
CA ASN A 169 68.66 27.47 62.17
C ASN A 169 69.19 26.11 62.64
N MET A 170 69.44 25.13 61.75
CA MET A 170 70.12 23.88 62.14
C MET A 170 71.66 24.00 62.16
N GLU A 171 72.22 25.08 61.63
CA GLU A 171 73.68 25.32 61.57
C GLU A 171 74.14 26.52 62.43
N ALA A 172 73.44 26.78 63.54
CA ALA A 172 73.74 27.89 64.46
C ALA A 172 73.70 27.49 65.96
N ALA A 173 73.74 26.19 66.28
CA ALA A 173 73.44 25.70 67.63
C ALA A 173 74.22 24.44 68.06
N MET A 174 75.54 24.34 67.81
CA MET A 174 76.39 23.33 68.48
C MET A 174 77.89 23.72 68.49
N MET A 175 78.56 23.44 69.61
CA MET A 175 79.83 23.99 70.16
C MET A 175 79.56 25.16 71.15
N VAL A 176 79.93 25.08 72.45
CA VAL A 176 81.03 24.35 73.09
C VAL A 176 80.62 23.68 74.42
N ASP A 177 81.04 22.42 74.58
CA ASP A 177 81.37 21.57 75.76
C ASP A 177 80.59 21.59 77.11
N GLY A 178 80.33 20.37 77.62
CA GLY A 178 80.20 20.01 79.05
C GLY A 178 78.77 19.72 79.58
N GLU A 179 78.50 18.70 80.41
CA GLU A 179 79.29 17.57 80.97
C GLU A 179 78.33 16.39 81.36
N GLU A 180 78.85 15.15 81.42
CA GLU A 180 78.29 13.91 82.04
C GLU A 180 76.92 13.34 81.53
N GLU A 181 76.55 12.06 81.73
CA GLU A 181 77.21 10.79 81.29
C GLU A 181 76.11 9.69 81.03
N GLU A 182 76.49 8.43 80.80
CA GLU A 182 75.77 7.38 80.02
C GLU A 182 74.45 6.73 80.58
N GLU A 183 73.68 6.10 79.65
CA GLU A 183 72.73 4.94 79.80
C GLU A 183 71.41 5.11 80.62
N GLU A 184 70.26 4.42 80.36
CA GLU A 184 69.79 3.49 79.30
C GLU A 184 68.23 3.51 79.18
N ASP A 185 67.65 3.00 78.08
CA ASP A 185 66.29 2.43 77.85
C ASP A 185 64.94 3.11 78.24
N GLY A 186 63.90 2.90 77.40
CA GLY A 186 62.47 3.18 77.74
C GLY A 186 61.47 3.31 76.56
N GLU A 187 60.81 2.22 76.14
CA GLU A 187 59.94 2.10 74.95
C GLU A 187 58.48 2.66 75.06
N GLU A 188 57.96 3.25 73.95
CA GLU A 188 56.63 2.99 73.30
C GLU A 188 55.26 3.17 74.07
N PRO A 189 54.04 2.88 73.49
CA PRO A 189 53.41 3.55 72.32
C PRO A 189 51.85 3.74 72.42
N SER A 190 51.15 3.72 71.26
CA SER A 190 49.69 3.49 70.96
C SER A 190 48.74 4.73 70.88
N ALA A 191 47.81 4.93 69.91
CA ALA A 191 47.08 4.13 68.86
C ALA A 191 45.73 3.48 69.30
N GLU A 192 44.71 3.21 68.46
CA GLU A 192 44.48 3.36 66.98
C GLU A 192 43.62 4.62 66.62
N THR A 193 42.32 4.68 66.24
CA THR A 193 41.25 3.67 66.03
C THR A 193 40.08 4.15 65.10
N ARG A 194 39.96 3.63 63.86
CA ARG A 194 38.75 3.31 63.02
C ARG A 194 37.67 4.36 62.66
N ASP A 195 37.26 4.56 61.38
CA ASP A 195 36.48 3.75 60.37
C ASP A 195 34.94 3.77 60.55
N MET A 196 34.05 3.65 59.52
CA MET A 196 34.00 4.11 58.10
C MET A 196 32.58 3.81 57.50
N LEU A 197 32.28 4.29 56.27
CA LEU A 197 31.11 4.00 55.38
C LEU A 197 29.72 4.60 55.78
N ASN A 198 28.81 5.13 54.93
CA ASN A 198 28.64 5.45 53.48
C ASN A 198 27.52 4.68 52.71
N VAL A 199 26.86 5.37 51.76
CA VAL A 199 26.00 4.93 50.61
C VAL A 199 24.48 4.70 50.80
N LYS A 200 23.67 5.63 50.22
CA LYS A 200 22.36 5.55 49.46
C LYS A 200 21.20 4.65 49.97
N SER A 201 19.90 4.91 49.73
CA SER A 201 19.22 5.51 48.56
C SER A 201 17.87 6.21 48.88
N THR A 202 17.25 6.79 47.85
CA THR A 202 15.99 7.58 47.76
C THR A 202 14.67 6.85 48.10
N ASP A 203 13.64 7.62 48.55
CA ASP A 203 12.34 7.67 47.86
C ASP A 203 11.48 8.94 48.18
N GLN A 204 10.32 9.11 47.54
CA GLN A 204 9.42 10.30 47.52
C GLN A 204 8.36 10.34 48.68
N PRO A 205 7.38 11.31 48.79
CA PRO A 205 7.10 12.56 48.03
C PRO A 205 6.85 13.84 48.88
N GLY A 206 6.70 15.00 48.23
CA GLY A 206 6.33 16.29 48.86
C GLY A 206 5.57 17.25 47.91
N ILE A 207 4.76 18.18 48.45
CA ILE A 207 3.73 18.92 47.69
C ILE A 207 4.09 20.39 47.36
N LEU A 208 3.82 20.76 46.11
CA LEU A 208 3.84 22.07 45.44
C LEU A 208 3.56 23.34 46.29
N LYS A 209 4.38 24.39 46.07
CA LYS A 209 4.00 25.58 45.26
C LYS A 209 5.14 26.61 45.08
N LEU A 210 5.69 26.71 43.86
CA LEU A 210 6.52 27.81 43.35
C LEU A 210 6.39 27.91 41.82
N ILE A 211 6.28 29.13 41.27
CA ILE A 211 6.66 29.57 39.90
C ILE A 211 7.04 31.08 40.01
N PRO A 212 8.00 31.63 39.24
CA PRO A 212 8.81 32.80 39.68
C PRO A 212 8.75 34.04 38.74
N GLU A 213 9.62 35.04 39.02
CA GLU A 213 10.50 35.86 38.11
C GLU A 213 10.02 36.29 36.69
N THR A 214 10.36 37.47 36.12
CA THR A 214 11.20 38.63 36.50
C THR A 214 10.76 39.93 35.75
N MET A 215 11.46 41.05 35.94
CA MET A 215 11.26 42.34 35.23
C MET A 215 11.84 42.37 33.80
N ASP A 216 11.46 43.40 33.00
CA ASP A 216 12.42 44.13 32.16
C ASP A 216 11.98 45.58 31.80
N ASP A 217 12.85 46.31 31.08
CA ASP A 217 13.18 47.76 31.18
C ASP A 217 12.40 48.78 30.26
N LYS A 218 12.18 50.04 30.74
CA LYS A 218 11.98 51.33 29.99
C LYS A 218 10.87 51.35 28.87
N PRO A 219 10.73 52.36 27.96
CA PRO A 219 11.15 53.79 27.86
C PRO A 219 9.97 54.79 28.10
N SER A 220 10.04 56.14 28.06
CA SER A 220 11.06 57.18 27.79
C SER A 220 10.95 58.04 26.49
N TYR A 221 10.08 59.08 26.52
CA TYR A 221 10.11 60.38 25.78
C TYR A 221 10.05 60.47 24.22
N GLN A 222 8.90 60.93 23.68
CA GLN A 222 8.68 61.94 22.59
C GLN A 222 7.14 62.00 22.30
N ALA A 223 6.48 63.17 22.12
CA ALA A 223 6.43 64.09 20.95
C ALA A 223 5.83 63.44 19.68
N SER A 224 4.92 64.06 18.91
CA SER A 224 4.39 65.44 18.87
C SER A 224 2.98 65.51 18.22
N GLU A 225 2.33 66.70 18.29
CA GLU A 225 1.27 67.23 17.37
C GLU A 225 -0.04 66.40 17.18
N SER A 226 -1.21 66.95 16.81
CA SER A 226 -1.79 68.31 16.67
C SER A 226 -3.34 68.13 16.89
N ASP A 227 -4.22 69.10 17.10
CA ASP A 227 -4.39 70.44 16.51
C ASP A 227 -4.89 71.48 17.54
N ALA A 228 -4.79 72.76 17.16
CA ALA A 228 -5.36 73.88 17.89
C ALA A 228 -6.63 74.43 17.20
N GLN A 229 -7.52 75.03 17.99
CA GLN A 229 -8.13 76.35 17.76
C GLN A 229 -8.74 76.79 19.12
N ASP A 230 -8.22 77.86 19.72
CA ASP A 230 -8.61 79.27 19.52
C ASP A 230 -9.99 79.61 20.13
N SER A 231 -10.17 80.76 20.81
CA SER A 231 -9.29 81.93 20.95
C SER A 231 -9.45 82.67 22.28
N ASN A 232 -8.38 83.36 22.71
CA ASN A 232 -8.29 84.74 23.22
C ASN A 232 -9.57 85.40 23.80
N THR A 233 -9.54 86.16 24.90
CA THR A 233 -8.70 87.37 25.12
C THR A 233 -8.72 87.68 26.64
N ALA A 234 -7.60 87.76 27.37
CA ALA A 234 -6.66 88.90 27.55
C ALA A 234 -7.28 90.18 28.18
N GLY A 235 -6.50 90.89 29.03
CA GLY A 235 -6.96 92.01 29.86
C GLY A 235 -6.87 91.69 31.37
N ASP A 236 -5.77 91.85 32.12
CA ASP A 236 -4.60 92.76 32.11
C ASP A 236 -4.68 93.86 33.19
N ASN A 237 -3.62 93.94 34.02
CA ASN A 237 -3.21 94.99 34.98
C ASN A 237 -4.19 95.51 36.08
N GLY A 238 -3.62 95.88 37.24
CA GLY A 238 -4.36 96.44 38.38
C GLY A 238 -3.58 96.42 39.71
N ASP A 239 -2.73 97.43 39.93
CA ASP A 239 -1.73 97.48 41.01
C ASP A 239 -2.25 97.55 42.46
N ILE A 240 -1.45 96.93 43.34
CA ILE A 240 -0.98 97.41 44.66
C ILE A 240 -1.90 98.34 45.47
N ALA A 241 -2.32 97.86 46.65
CA ALA A 241 -2.55 98.71 47.82
C ALA A 241 -2.07 98.03 49.11
N LEU A 242 -1.10 98.64 49.80
CA LEU A 242 -0.70 98.30 51.17
C LEU A 242 -1.50 99.13 52.16
N SER A 243 -2.11 98.50 53.16
CA SER A 243 -2.48 99.16 54.43
C SER A 243 -2.67 98.12 55.54
N GLU A 244 -2.23 98.48 56.75
CA GLU A 244 -2.00 97.60 57.90
C GLU A 244 -3.28 97.25 58.69
N LEU A 245 -3.06 96.56 59.83
CA LEU A 245 -3.93 96.23 60.97
C LEU A 245 -4.45 94.78 61.02
N SER A 246 -4.37 94.04 62.12
CA SER A 246 -3.50 94.10 63.33
C SER A 246 -3.84 92.89 64.21
N ASP A 247 -2.89 92.38 64.98
CA ASP A 247 -3.08 91.66 66.25
C ASP A 247 -4.17 90.58 66.35
N VAL A 248 -3.81 89.36 65.92
CA VAL A 248 -4.11 88.18 66.75
C VAL A 248 -2.80 87.49 67.05
N THR A 249 -2.48 87.33 68.34
CA THR A 249 -1.23 86.74 68.81
C THR A 249 -1.12 85.28 68.40
N VAL A 250 -0.41 85.01 67.31
CA VAL A 250 0.27 83.71 67.15
C VAL A 250 1.29 83.63 68.28
N ILE A 251 1.28 82.52 69.03
CA ILE A 251 2.38 82.21 69.95
C ILE A 251 3.53 81.70 69.08
N ASN A 252 4.32 82.65 68.58
CA ASN A 252 5.62 82.40 67.97
C ASN A 252 6.57 81.92 69.06
N ASP A 253 6.53 80.61 69.36
CA ASP A 253 7.65 79.94 70.01
C ASP A 253 8.75 79.72 68.97
N ASP A 254 9.42 80.82 68.59
CA ASP A 254 10.51 80.83 67.61
C ASP A 254 11.68 79.93 68.08
N SER A 255 11.74 79.59 69.37
CA SER A 255 12.64 78.58 69.94
C SER A 255 12.35 77.16 69.40
N GLN A 256 11.09 76.78 69.24
CA GLN A 256 10.72 75.48 68.64
C GLN A 256 10.95 75.47 67.14
N GLU A 257 10.64 76.55 66.42
CA GLU A 257 10.81 76.58 64.96
C GLU A 257 12.29 76.71 64.54
N SER A 258 13.11 77.45 65.31
CA SER A 258 14.56 77.46 65.11
C SER A 258 15.23 76.14 65.51
N SER A 259 14.75 75.46 66.56
CA SER A 259 15.23 74.13 66.95
C SER A 259 14.92 73.09 65.88
N THR A 260 13.68 73.00 65.43
CA THR A 260 13.27 72.06 64.36
C THR A 260 13.98 72.34 63.04
N LYS A 261 14.10 73.61 62.59
CA LYS A 261 14.88 73.95 61.38
C LYS A 261 16.37 73.65 61.52
N ASN A 262 16.96 73.74 62.72
CA ASN A 262 18.35 73.31 62.94
C ASN A 262 18.49 71.78 62.98
N MET A 263 17.49 71.05 63.48
CA MET A 263 17.44 69.59 63.42
C MET A 263 17.25 69.09 61.99
N GLU A 264 16.36 69.68 61.20
CA GLU A 264 16.23 69.39 59.76
C GLU A 264 17.54 69.68 59.02
N ARG A 265 18.25 70.78 59.35
CA ARG A 265 19.60 71.07 58.81
C ARG A 265 20.68 70.07 59.23
N ARG A 266 20.56 69.41 60.38
CA ARG A 266 21.42 68.28 60.78
C ARG A 266 21.04 67.01 60.03
N TYR A 267 19.74 66.68 59.96
CA TYR A 267 19.24 65.53 59.23
C TYR A 267 19.57 65.60 57.74
N THR A 268 19.42 66.75 57.08
CA THR A 268 19.81 66.89 55.66
C THR A 268 21.32 66.71 55.46
N LYS A 269 22.16 67.18 56.40
CA LYS A 269 23.62 66.93 56.37
C LYS A 269 23.97 65.44 56.56
N LEU A 270 23.22 64.72 57.40
CA LEU A 270 23.40 63.28 57.60
C LEU A 270 22.84 62.43 56.45
N SER A 271 21.75 62.88 55.80
CA SER A 271 21.12 62.20 54.67
C SER A 271 21.97 62.19 53.40
N PHE A 272 22.91 63.14 53.27
CA PHE A 272 23.80 63.26 52.11
C PHE A 272 25.11 62.47 52.22
N ARG A 273 25.30 61.69 53.29
CA ARG A 273 26.44 60.76 53.45
C ARG A 273 26.07 59.35 52.98
N SER A 274 27.00 58.64 52.34
CA SER A 274 26.83 57.21 52.03
C SER A 274 26.77 56.39 53.33
N ALA A 275 26.14 55.21 53.27
CA ALA A 275 25.96 54.37 54.46
C ALA A 275 27.30 53.94 55.08
N GLU A 276 28.31 53.72 54.23
CA GLU A 276 29.66 53.25 54.57
C GLU A 276 30.46 54.20 55.47
N THR A 277 30.06 55.47 55.60
CA THR A 277 30.79 56.49 56.38
C THR A 277 30.01 57.05 57.57
N LEU A 278 28.94 56.40 58.02
CA LEU A 278 28.24 56.80 59.26
C LEU A 278 28.83 56.09 60.48
N THR A 279 29.05 56.88 61.53
CA THR A 279 29.62 56.45 62.80
C THR A 279 28.53 56.04 63.80
N LYS A 280 28.91 55.32 64.86
CA LYS A 280 28.01 54.94 65.96
C LYS A 280 27.39 56.17 66.67
N THR A 281 28.05 57.33 66.62
CA THR A 281 27.50 58.61 67.07
C THR A 281 26.43 59.18 66.14
N ASP A 282 26.56 59.04 64.82
CA ASP A 282 25.52 59.48 63.86
C ASP A 282 24.22 58.68 64.05
N MET A 283 24.33 57.38 64.39
CA MET A 283 23.18 56.54 64.76
C MET A 283 22.47 57.04 66.03
N MET A 284 23.24 57.45 67.04
CA MET A 284 22.70 57.98 68.30
C MET A 284 21.99 59.33 68.09
N ASP A 285 22.54 60.21 67.25
CA ASP A 285 21.89 61.47 66.86
C ASP A 285 20.56 61.23 66.09
N LEU A 286 20.50 60.19 65.25
CA LEU A 286 19.26 59.78 64.56
C LEU A 286 18.22 59.21 65.55
N GLU A 287 18.63 58.43 66.55
CA GLU A 287 17.71 57.91 67.58
C GLU A 287 17.23 59.02 68.56
N ILE A 288 18.10 59.98 68.91
CA ILE A 288 17.70 61.21 69.62
C ILE A 288 16.69 62.01 68.78
N THR A 289 16.89 62.09 67.46
CA THR A 289 15.96 62.76 66.54
C THR A 289 14.57 62.09 66.54
N LEU A 290 14.49 60.74 66.58
CA LEU A 290 13.21 60.04 66.75
C LEU A 290 12.55 60.32 68.10
N SER A 291 13.33 60.33 69.19
CA SER A 291 12.85 60.62 70.55
C SER A 291 12.18 61.99 70.68
N ILE A 292 12.59 62.96 69.86
CA ILE A 292 12.00 64.31 69.80
C ILE A 292 10.70 64.33 68.98
N TYR A 293 10.58 63.53 67.91
CA TYR A 293 9.37 63.49 67.08
C TYR A 293 8.17 62.82 67.76
N GLU A 294 8.38 61.78 68.57
CA GLU A 294 7.30 61.02 69.21
C GLU A 294 6.33 61.89 70.06
N PRO A 295 6.79 62.72 71.02
CA PRO A 295 5.89 63.57 71.82
C PRO A 295 5.23 64.69 70.98
N GLN A 296 5.90 65.21 69.95
CA GLN A 296 5.31 66.20 69.04
C GLN A 296 4.16 65.61 68.22
N ILE A 297 4.30 64.36 67.76
CA ILE A 297 3.25 63.62 67.06
C ILE A 297 2.09 63.31 68.01
N GLU A 298 2.36 62.87 69.24
CA GLU A 298 1.31 62.58 70.23
C GLU A 298 0.50 63.83 70.61
N GLU A 299 1.15 64.99 70.77
CA GLU A 299 0.47 66.26 71.04
C GLU A 299 -0.34 66.75 69.83
N LEU A 300 0.17 66.63 68.61
CA LEU A 300 -0.61 66.96 67.40
C LEU A 300 -1.81 66.01 67.22
N ILE A 301 -1.70 64.74 67.62
CA ILE A 301 -2.84 63.80 67.66
C ILE A 301 -3.88 64.25 68.70
N LYS A 302 -3.44 64.67 69.90
CA LYS A 302 -4.33 65.23 70.94
C LYS A 302 -5.04 66.48 70.45
N GLN A 303 -4.33 67.41 69.79
CA GLN A 303 -4.90 68.62 69.20
C GLN A 303 -5.88 68.28 68.07
N LEU A 304 -5.53 67.38 67.15
CA LEU A 304 -6.41 66.94 66.06
C LEU A 304 -7.68 66.26 66.59
N ALA A 305 -7.59 65.51 67.70
CA ALA A 305 -8.75 64.92 68.38
C ALA A 305 -9.60 65.95 69.15
N GLN A 306 -9.02 67.06 69.61
CA GLN A 306 -9.80 68.21 70.13
C GLN A 306 -10.50 68.97 68.99
N ILE A 307 -9.80 69.25 67.89
CA ILE A 307 -10.35 69.97 66.74
C ILE A 307 -11.43 69.11 66.05
N SER A 308 -11.24 67.80 65.91
CA SER A 308 -12.27 66.87 65.42
C SER A 308 -13.57 66.95 66.24
N ARG A 309 -13.48 67.01 67.58
CA ARG A 309 -14.65 67.24 68.44
C ARG A 309 -15.30 68.61 68.18
N LYS A 310 -14.52 69.66 67.93
CA LYS A 310 -15.02 71.00 67.52
C LYS A 310 -15.69 70.96 66.13
N VAL A 311 -15.14 70.23 65.15
CA VAL A 311 -15.76 69.98 63.83
C VAL A 311 -17.12 69.30 63.99
N VAL A 312 -17.21 68.21 64.75
CA VAL A 312 -18.47 67.49 64.98
C VAL A 312 -19.50 68.36 65.71
N HIS A 313 -19.10 69.15 66.70
CA HIS A 313 -20.01 70.09 67.38
C HIS A 313 -20.48 71.21 66.44
N SER A 314 -19.58 71.74 65.60
CA SER A 314 -19.89 72.74 64.58
C SER A 314 -20.89 72.22 63.55
N ILE A 315 -20.71 71.01 63.01
CA ILE A 315 -21.67 70.36 62.09
C ILE A 315 -23.03 70.17 62.79
N LYS A 316 -23.05 69.72 64.05
CA LYS A 316 -24.29 69.60 64.83
C LYS A 316 -24.99 70.95 65.02
N ASN A 317 -24.25 72.04 65.22
CA ASN A 317 -24.83 73.38 65.33
C ASN A 317 -25.39 73.87 63.99
N VAL A 318 -24.68 73.69 62.87
CA VAL A 318 -25.17 74.04 61.53
C VAL A 318 -26.42 73.23 61.18
N LEU A 319 -26.43 71.91 61.44
CA LEU A 319 -27.62 71.07 61.27
C LEU A 319 -28.80 71.53 62.13
N ARG A 320 -28.57 71.93 63.39
CA ARG A 320 -29.61 72.51 64.26
C ARG A 320 -30.17 73.81 63.69
N LEU A 321 -29.33 74.67 63.12
CA LEU A 321 -29.77 75.92 62.50
C LEU A 321 -30.53 75.66 61.17
N PHE A 322 -30.20 74.59 60.44
CA PHE A 322 -31.02 74.13 59.31
C PHE A 322 -32.36 73.47 59.71
N THR A 323 -32.51 72.97 60.94
CA THR A 323 -33.82 72.51 61.44
C THR A 323 -34.66 73.66 61.99
N THR A 324 -34.06 74.72 62.57
CA THR A 324 -34.80 75.93 62.99
C THR A 324 -35.10 76.90 61.84
N ASN A 325 -34.33 76.88 60.74
CA ASN A 325 -34.64 77.61 59.51
C ASN A 325 -34.98 76.65 58.33
N PRO A 326 -36.25 76.21 58.20
CA PRO A 326 -36.70 75.41 57.06
C PRO A 326 -36.56 76.10 55.70
N MET A 327 -36.53 77.44 55.64
CA MET A 327 -36.38 78.19 54.40
C MET A 327 -34.95 78.11 53.85
N ALA A 328 -33.93 78.11 54.71
CA ALA A 328 -32.55 77.81 54.33
C ALA A 328 -32.44 76.41 53.70
N SER A 329 -33.02 75.39 54.35
CA SER A 329 -33.02 74.01 53.84
C SER A 329 -33.76 73.87 52.50
N LYS A 330 -34.92 74.51 52.33
CA LYS A 330 -35.66 74.53 51.05
C LYS A 330 -34.93 75.30 49.95
N THR A 331 -34.17 76.34 50.31
CA THR A 331 -33.45 77.17 49.34
C THR A 331 -32.14 76.50 48.89
N LEU A 332 -31.44 75.81 49.80
CA LEU A 332 -30.32 74.94 49.47
C LEU A 332 -30.71 73.90 48.40
N GLY A 333 -31.89 73.28 48.55
CA GLY A 333 -32.43 72.31 47.58
C GLY A 333 -32.81 72.86 46.20
N LYS A 334 -32.67 74.17 45.95
CA LYS A 334 -32.87 74.79 44.61
C LYS A 334 -31.58 74.95 43.81
N TYR A 335 -30.40 74.84 44.45
CA TYR A 335 -29.12 75.00 43.78
C TYR A 335 -28.59 73.66 43.25
N THR A 336 -27.92 73.69 42.10
CA THR A 336 -27.14 72.56 41.57
C THR A 336 -25.85 72.42 42.39
N ILE A 337 -25.98 71.88 43.60
CA ILE A 337 -24.87 71.66 44.53
C ILE A 337 -23.91 70.64 43.91
N VAL A 338 -22.74 71.12 43.48
CA VAL A 338 -21.61 70.25 43.12
C VAL A 338 -21.17 69.51 44.39
N ARG A 339 -21.27 68.18 44.37
CA ARG A 339 -20.91 67.29 45.48
C ARG A 339 -19.71 66.42 45.10
N ASN A 340 -18.96 65.97 46.10
CA ASN A 340 -17.92 64.95 45.89
C ASN A 340 -18.57 63.66 45.34
N PRO A 341 -18.04 63.01 44.28
CA PRO A 341 -18.65 61.81 43.69
C PRO A 341 -18.99 60.69 44.69
N ARG A 342 -18.10 60.38 45.64
CA ARG A 342 -18.36 59.38 46.70
C ARG A 342 -19.52 59.75 47.62
N SER A 343 -19.83 61.03 47.73
CA SER A 343 -20.99 61.51 48.50
C SER A 343 -22.30 61.52 47.72
N VAL A 344 -22.24 61.48 46.37
CA VAL A 344 -23.40 61.23 45.52
C VAL A 344 -23.76 59.75 45.56
N GLU A 345 -22.77 58.88 45.34
CA GLU A 345 -22.86 57.42 45.46
C GLU A 345 -23.46 56.99 46.81
N LEU A 346 -22.97 57.56 47.92
CA LEU A 346 -23.53 57.29 49.26
C LEU A 346 -25.00 57.70 49.40
N LEU A 347 -25.41 58.85 48.82
CA LEU A 347 -26.80 59.30 48.87
C LEU A 347 -27.72 58.45 47.98
N GLU A 348 -27.21 57.92 46.87
CA GLU A 348 -27.92 56.98 45.99
C GLU A 348 -28.11 55.62 46.68
N LEU A 349 -27.05 55.05 47.26
CA LEU A 349 -27.13 53.82 48.07
C LEU A 349 -28.08 53.98 49.28
N MET A 350 -28.14 55.16 49.91
CA MET A 350 -29.13 55.42 50.96
C MET A 350 -30.57 55.51 50.42
N ARG A 351 -30.78 56.05 49.21
CA ARG A 351 -32.12 56.08 48.58
C ARG A 351 -32.57 54.67 48.18
N GLU A 352 -31.67 53.85 47.64
CA GLU A 352 -31.93 52.43 47.34
C GLU A 352 -32.26 51.63 48.61
N LEU A 353 -31.45 51.77 49.67
CA LEU A 353 -31.69 51.12 50.96
C LEU A 353 -33.02 51.58 51.58
N GLY A 354 -33.38 52.86 51.46
CA GLY A 354 -34.71 53.36 51.84
C GLY A 354 -35.85 52.70 51.06
N GLY A 355 -35.67 52.47 49.75
CA GLY A 355 -36.60 51.73 48.91
C GLY A 355 -36.74 50.26 49.30
N ILE A 356 -35.63 49.57 49.58
CA ILE A 356 -35.61 48.19 50.06
C ILE A 356 -36.27 48.07 51.44
N LEU A 357 -35.93 48.98 52.36
CA LEU A 357 -36.50 49.05 53.71
C LEU A 357 -38.01 49.29 53.67
N LYS A 358 -38.47 50.27 52.87
CA LYS A 358 -39.91 50.49 52.62
C LYS A 358 -40.57 49.23 52.06
N SER A 359 -39.96 48.58 51.08
CA SER A 359 -40.49 47.35 50.45
C SER A 359 -40.62 46.22 51.47
N ARG A 360 -39.63 46.01 52.33
CA ARG A 360 -39.67 45.02 53.42
C ARG A 360 -40.72 45.35 54.49
N LEU A 361 -40.86 46.61 54.87
CA LEU A 361 -41.86 47.07 55.85
C LEU A 361 -43.32 47.07 55.31
N LEU A 362 -43.51 46.79 54.01
CA LEU A 362 -44.83 46.65 53.37
C LEU A 362 -45.24 45.19 53.09
N VAL A 363 -44.39 44.21 53.46
CA VAL A 363 -44.67 42.77 53.37
C VAL A 363 -45.20 42.28 54.72
N SER A 364 -46.34 41.57 54.70
CA SER A 364 -46.86 40.88 55.88
C SER A 364 -45.99 39.66 56.25
N PRO A 365 -45.81 39.31 57.53
CA PRO A 365 -45.16 38.06 57.93
C PRO A 365 -45.78 36.81 57.26
N GLU A 366 -47.09 36.84 57.00
CA GLU A 366 -47.83 35.77 56.32
C GLU A 366 -47.58 35.73 54.80
N GLU A 367 -47.32 36.88 54.18
CA GLU A 367 -46.88 36.97 52.77
C GLU A 367 -45.44 36.47 52.60
N GLU A 368 -44.54 36.75 53.55
CA GLU A 368 -43.18 36.19 53.53
C GLU A 368 -43.17 34.68 53.83
N LYS A 369 -44.05 34.20 54.72
CA LYS A 369 -44.22 32.77 55.02
C LYS A 369 -44.72 31.99 53.80
N THR A 370 -45.82 32.41 53.19
CA THR A 370 -46.38 31.77 51.98
C THR A 370 -45.41 31.85 50.80
N ARG A 371 -44.65 32.94 50.68
CA ARG A 371 -43.53 33.07 49.74
C ARG A 371 -42.42 32.04 49.99
N MET A 372 -42.09 31.77 51.25
CA MET A 372 -41.07 30.79 51.64
C MET A 372 -41.53 29.34 51.37
N GLU A 373 -42.78 29.02 51.73
CA GLU A 373 -43.42 27.72 51.43
C GLU A 373 -43.49 27.46 49.91
N TYR A 374 -43.81 28.48 49.11
CA TYR A 374 -43.76 28.38 47.64
C TYR A 374 -42.33 28.09 47.14
N LEU A 375 -41.31 28.82 47.63
CA LEU A 375 -39.92 28.62 47.22
C LEU A 375 -39.39 27.22 47.58
N ASP A 376 -39.73 26.71 48.77
CA ASP A 376 -39.43 25.34 49.18
C ASP A 376 -40.09 24.29 48.26
N SER A 377 -41.35 24.52 47.86
CA SER A 377 -42.04 23.64 46.91
C SER A 377 -41.39 23.63 45.51
N VAL A 378 -40.88 24.78 45.07
CA VAL A 378 -40.14 24.92 43.80
C VAL A 378 -38.78 24.23 43.90
N TYR A 379 -38.02 24.46 44.99
CA TYR A 379 -36.73 23.79 45.23
C TYR A 379 -36.89 22.26 45.25
N LYS A 380 -37.89 21.74 45.97
CA LYS A 380 -38.19 20.30 46.00
C LYS A 380 -38.62 19.73 44.65
N ARG A 381 -39.25 20.53 43.78
CA ARG A 381 -39.53 20.14 42.38
C ARG A 381 -38.26 20.16 41.54
N GLU A 382 -37.43 21.19 41.67
CA GLU A 382 -36.15 21.33 40.97
C GLU A 382 -35.22 20.15 41.28
N GLU A 383 -35.05 19.79 42.56
CA GLU A 383 -34.16 18.69 42.95
C GLU A 383 -34.65 17.31 42.45
N ARG A 384 -35.98 17.06 42.43
CA ARG A 384 -36.55 15.87 41.77
C ARG A 384 -36.29 15.87 40.27
N THR A 385 -36.48 17.03 39.62
CA THR A 385 -36.27 17.19 38.18
C THR A 385 -34.79 16.96 37.83
N LYS A 386 -33.87 17.49 38.63
CA LYS A 386 -32.42 17.31 38.50
C LYS A 386 -32.00 15.84 38.66
N LYS A 387 -32.58 15.11 39.63
CA LYS A 387 -32.34 13.67 39.80
C LYS A 387 -32.87 12.86 38.62
N TYR A 388 -34.04 13.21 38.10
CA TYR A 388 -34.60 12.54 36.92
C TYR A 388 -33.80 12.84 35.63
N ILE A 389 -33.32 14.08 35.46
CA ILE A 389 -32.40 14.43 34.37
C ILE A 389 -31.11 13.61 34.49
N ALA A 390 -30.49 13.54 35.66
CA ALA A 390 -29.26 12.76 35.87
C ALA A 390 -29.46 11.26 35.57
N MET A 391 -30.62 10.68 35.91
CA MET A 391 -30.94 9.28 35.54
C MET A 391 -31.08 9.10 34.03
N LEU A 392 -31.71 10.04 33.31
CA LEU A 392 -31.82 9.99 31.85
C LEU A 392 -30.49 10.27 31.15
N GLU A 393 -29.62 11.10 31.73
CA GLU A 393 -28.26 11.35 31.24
C GLU A 393 -27.38 10.10 31.39
N ASP A 394 -27.54 9.35 32.49
CA ASP A 394 -26.88 8.07 32.75
C ASP A 394 -27.38 6.96 31.80
N GLU A 395 -28.69 6.76 31.68
CA GLU A 395 -29.33 5.79 30.77
C GLU A 395 -28.96 6.04 29.28
N LEU A 396 -28.87 7.32 28.88
CA LEU A 396 -28.44 7.70 27.54
C LEU A 396 -26.93 7.46 27.35
N GLN A 397 -26.11 7.61 28.40
CA GLN A 397 -24.68 7.33 28.36
C GLN A 397 -24.36 5.83 28.36
N THR A 398 -25.11 4.99 29.08
CA THR A 398 -24.97 3.53 29.00
C THR A 398 -25.38 3.02 27.63
N ALA A 399 -26.55 3.45 27.11
CA ALA A 399 -27.02 3.05 25.77
C ALA A 399 -26.07 3.51 24.64
N ARG A 400 -25.32 4.61 24.84
CA ARG A 400 -24.22 5.01 23.94
C ARG A 400 -23.02 4.07 24.04
N SER A 401 -22.57 3.73 25.25
CA SER A 401 -21.46 2.78 25.43
C SER A 401 -21.81 1.44 24.78
N GLU A 402 -22.98 0.88 25.06
CA GLU A 402 -23.45 -0.37 24.47
C GLU A 402 -23.48 -0.33 22.94
N MET A 403 -23.93 0.79 22.34
CA MET A 403 -23.91 0.99 20.89
C MET A 403 -22.48 1.11 20.33
N ASP A 404 -21.58 1.82 21.00
CA ASP A 404 -20.19 1.97 20.60
C ASP A 404 -19.42 0.64 20.75
N ASP A 405 -19.68 -0.13 21.82
CA ASP A 405 -19.12 -1.47 22.07
C ASP A 405 -19.61 -2.49 21.02
N GLU A 406 -20.92 -2.50 20.69
CA GLU A 406 -21.45 -3.28 19.57
C GLU A 406 -20.80 -2.87 18.24
N PHE A 407 -20.59 -1.58 18.01
CA PHE A 407 -19.96 -1.06 16.80
C PHE A 407 -18.49 -1.50 16.68
N GLN A 408 -17.70 -1.47 17.76
CA GLN A 408 -16.34 -2.03 17.76
C GLN A 408 -16.36 -3.54 17.46
N ALA A 409 -17.26 -4.31 18.08
CA ALA A 409 -17.40 -5.73 17.79
C ALA A 409 -17.79 -5.99 16.31
N LYS A 410 -18.60 -5.12 15.68
CA LYS A 410 -18.86 -5.22 14.23
C LYS A 410 -17.60 -4.88 13.42
N LEU A 411 -16.86 -3.83 13.77
CA LEU A 411 -15.61 -3.48 13.08
C LEU A 411 -14.58 -4.62 13.13
N GLU A 412 -14.39 -5.26 14.28
CA GLU A 412 -13.51 -6.42 14.43
C GLU A 412 -13.94 -7.58 13.53
N THR A 413 -15.24 -7.91 13.49
CA THR A 413 -15.73 -8.96 12.56
C THR A 413 -15.54 -8.60 11.08
N ILE A 414 -15.62 -7.31 10.72
CA ILE A 414 -15.38 -6.83 9.36
C ILE A 414 -13.88 -6.91 9.00
N GLU A 415 -12.97 -6.60 9.93
CA GLU A 415 -11.53 -6.74 9.72
C GLU A 415 -11.13 -8.21 9.57
N ASN A 416 -11.59 -9.08 10.47
CA ASN A 416 -11.34 -10.53 10.40
C ASN A 416 -11.83 -11.10 9.06
N LEU A 417 -13.09 -10.86 8.67
CA LEU A 417 -13.64 -11.31 7.38
C LEU A 417 -12.86 -10.75 6.17
N LYS A 418 -12.37 -9.51 6.24
CA LYS A 418 -11.52 -8.93 5.20
C LYS A 418 -10.18 -9.66 5.09
N THR A 419 -9.55 -10.03 6.22
CA THR A 419 -8.31 -10.82 6.20
C THR A 419 -8.54 -12.26 5.71
N ASP A 420 -9.67 -12.88 6.02
CA ASP A 420 -10.05 -14.20 5.52
C ASP A 420 -10.26 -14.17 3.99
N ILE A 421 -10.98 -13.17 3.48
CA ILE A 421 -11.16 -12.97 2.03
C ILE A 421 -9.80 -12.82 1.34
N MET A 422 -8.90 -11.96 1.84
CA MET A 422 -7.56 -11.78 1.27
C MET A 422 -6.73 -13.07 1.29
N GLN A 423 -6.85 -13.91 2.33
CA GLN A 423 -6.18 -15.21 2.41
C GLN A 423 -6.77 -16.23 1.42
N ILE A 424 -8.10 -16.28 1.28
CA ILE A 424 -8.80 -17.15 0.33
C ILE A 424 -8.48 -16.74 -1.11
N GLU A 425 -8.44 -15.43 -1.41
CA GLU A 425 -8.01 -14.90 -2.70
C GLU A 425 -6.55 -15.26 -3.01
N ALA A 426 -5.62 -15.07 -2.06
CA ALA A 426 -4.22 -15.44 -2.25
C ALA A 426 -4.04 -16.94 -2.48
N PHE A 427 -4.71 -17.78 -1.68
CA PHE A 427 -4.64 -19.24 -1.80
C PHE A 427 -5.28 -19.74 -3.10
N SER A 428 -6.45 -19.23 -3.47
CA SER A 428 -7.15 -19.64 -4.70
C SER A 428 -6.42 -19.20 -5.96
N ASN A 429 -5.90 -17.96 -6.03
CA ASN A 429 -5.08 -17.51 -7.15
C ASN A 429 -3.81 -18.36 -7.33
N GLU A 430 -3.12 -18.68 -6.23
CA GLU A 430 -1.93 -19.55 -6.28
C GLU A 430 -2.29 -20.99 -6.67
N ASN A 431 -3.43 -21.51 -6.23
CA ASN A 431 -3.90 -22.84 -6.64
C ASN A 431 -4.33 -22.89 -8.12
N ILE A 432 -5.00 -21.85 -8.62
CA ILE A 432 -5.35 -21.67 -10.04
C ILE A 432 -4.07 -21.61 -10.87
N ARG A 433 -3.10 -20.78 -10.49
CA ARG A 433 -1.78 -20.67 -11.13
C ARG A 433 -1.04 -22.02 -11.20
N ARG A 434 -1.04 -22.80 -10.12
CA ARG A 434 -0.47 -24.16 -10.09
C ARG A 434 -1.21 -25.14 -11.00
N THR A 435 -2.54 -25.05 -11.04
CA THR A 435 -3.40 -25.92 -11.84
C THR A 435 -3.22 -25.64 -13.33
N LEU A 436 -3.26 -24.37 -13.74
CA LEU A 436 -2.98 -23.92 -15.11
C LEU A 436 -1.56 -24.30 -15.54
N GLY A 437 -0.55 -23.93 -14.76
CA GLY A 437 0.85 -24.26 -15.05
C GLY A 437 1.19 -25.76 -14.98
N ASN A 438 0.26 -26.62 -14.57
CA ASN A 438 0.36 -28.07 -14.70
C ASN A 438 -0.43 -28.58 -15.92
N ALA A 439 -1.60 -28.01 -16.21
CA ALA A 439 -2.35 -28.27 -17.44
C ALA A 439 -1.54 -27.91 -18.69
N GLU A 440 -0.92 -26.73 -18.73
CA GLU A 440 -0.01 -26.28 -19.81
C GLU A 440 1.13 -27.27 -20.06
N LYS A 441 1.74 -27.82 -19.00
CA LYS A 441 2.80 -28.84 -19.11
C LYS A 441 2.27 -30.16 -19.65
N ILE A 442 1.06 -30.56 -19.25
CA ILE A 442 0.42 -31.79 -19.76
C ILE A 442 0.08 -31.61 -21.23
N GLU A 443 -0.53 -30.48 -21.61
CA GLU A 443 -0.87 -30.11 -22.98
C GLU A 443 0.37 -30.07 -23.88
N PHE A 444 1.43 -29.36 -23.49
CA PHE A 444 2.69 -29.29 -24.23
C PHE A 444 3.30 -30.68 -24.46
N ASN A 445 3.33 -31.53 -23.44
CA ASN A 445 3.84 -32.90 -23.56
C ASN A 445 2.92 -33.78 -24.43
N CYS A 446 1.60 -33.61 -24.35
CA CYS A 446 0.63 -34.31 -25.19
C CYS A 446 0.73 -33.88 -26.66
N SER A 447 0.85 -32.59 -26.96
CA SER A 447 1.04 -32.06 -28.32
C SER A 447 2.34 -32.62 -28.89
N LYS A 448 3.46 -32.47 -28.20
CA LYS A 448 4.78 -32.97 -28.64
C LYS A 448 4.78 -34.48 -28.90
N ASN A 449 4.15 -35.27 -28.03
CA ASN A 449 4.00 -36.72 -28.24
C ASN A 449 3.08 -37.05 -29.43
N SER A 450 2.04 -36.27 -29.67
CA SER A 450 1.14 -36.41 -30.81
C SER A 450 1.82 -36.02 -32.13
N GLU A 451 2.57 -34.91 -32.15
CA GLU A 451 3.42 -34.47 -33.26
C GLU A 451 4.48 -35.50 -33.62
N GLN A 452 5.13 -36.12 -32.62
CA GLN A 452 6.09 -37.20 -32.85
C GLN A 452 5.41 -38.43 -33.47
N ARG A 453 4.28 -38.89 -32.91
CA ARG A 453 3.53 -40.05 -33.45
C ARG A 453 3.00 -39.79 -34.86
N THR A 454 2.43 -38.62 -35.11
CA THR A 454 1.92 -38.25 -36.44
C THR A 454 3.05 -38.06 -37.44
N ARG A 455 4.25 -37.65 -37.02
CA ARG A 455 5.44 -37.66 -37.87
C ARG A 455 5.85 -39.09 -38.26
N MET A 456 6.02 -39.98 -37.28
CA MET A 456 6.38 -41.39 -37.54
C MET A 456 5.37 -42.06 -38.49
N VAL A 457 4.07 -41.89 -38.25
CA VAL A 457 3.03 -42.46 -39.13
C VAL A 457 3.05 -41.85 -40.55
N ARG A 458 3.45 -40.58 -40.71
CA ARG A 458 3.65 -39.97 -42.05
C ARG A 458 4.89 -40.54 -42.74
N GLU A 459 5.97 -40.78 -42.01
CA GLU A 459 7.20 -41.41 -42.51
C GLU A 459 6.92 -42.86 -42.95
N ASP A 460 6.19 -43.64 -42.15
CA ASP A 460 5.72 -44.99 -42.50
C ASP A 460 4.81 -44.99 -43.74
N ILE A 461 3.86 -44.05 -43.83
CA ILE A 461 2.98 -43.91 -45.01
C ILE A 461 3.81 -43.60 -46.27
N ALA A 462 4.77 -42.68 -46.19
CA ALA A 462 5.64 -42.34 -47.32
C ALA A 462 6.52 -43.53 -47.75
N ALA A 463 7.07 -44.28 -46.80
CA ALA A 463 7.85 -45.49 -47.08
C ALA A 463 7.00 -46.59 -47.74
N LEU A 464 5.77 -46.81 -47.25
CA LEU A 464 4.83 -47.77 -47.84
C LEU A 464 4.35 -47.34 -49.23
N GLN A 465 4.12 -46.04 -49.46
CA GLN A 465 3.80 -45.49 -50.78
C GLN A 465 4.95 -45.70 -51.76
N SER A 466 6.19 -45.38 -51.37
CA SER A 466 7.38 -45.63 -52.21
C SER A 466 7.55 -47.10 -52.55
N LYS A 467 7.36 -48.01 -51.58
CA LYS A 467 7.43 -49.46 -51.79
C LYS A 467 6.30 -49.98 -52.69
N MET A 468 5.09 -49.44 -52.55
CA MET A 468 3.97 -49.77 -53.43
C MET A 468 4.24 -49.30 -54.88
N GLU A 469 4.84 -48.12 -55.07
CA GLU A 469 5.21 -47.62 -56.38
C GLU A 469 6.35 -48.44 -57.01
N GLU A 470 7.34 -48.85 -56.22
CA GLU A 470 8.42 -49.75 -56.64
C GLU A 470 7.89 -51.11 -57.12
N ILE A 471 7.08 -51.79 -56.30
CA ILE A 471 6.44 -53.06 -56.68
C ILE A 471 5.52 -52.89 -57.90
N SER A 472 4.85 -51.74 -58.02
CA SER A 472 4.04 -51.41 -59.21
C SER A 472 4.89 -51.17 -60.46
N LYS A 473 6.17 -50.78 -60.33
CA LYS A 473 7.11 -50.63 -61.44
C LYS A 473 7.72 -51.98 -61.83
N THR A 474 8.13 -52.81 -60.88
CA THR A 474 8.65 -54.15 -61.18
C THR A 474 7.59 -55.02 -61.84
N HIS A 475 6.39 -55.13 -61.26
CA HIS A 475 5.30 -55.93 -61.86
C HIS A 475 4.91 -55.46 -63.27
N ARG A 476 5.03 -54.16 -63.60
CA ARG A 476 4.82 -53.65 -64.97
C ARG A 476 5.96 -54.02 -65.92
N ALA A 477 7.20 -54.05 -65.44
CA ALA A 477 8.36 -54.49 -66.22
C ALA A 477 8.31 -56.01 -66.48
N ASP A 478 7.95 -56.80 -65.47
CA ASP A 478 7.79 -58.25 -65.53
C ASP A 478 6.60 -58.66 -66.42
N GLU A 479 5.47 -57.95 -66.32
CA GLU A 479 4.32 -58.14 -67.21
C GLU A 479 4.63 -57.74 -68.65
N ALA A 480 5.42 -56.67 -68.86
CA ALA A 480 5.88 -56.28 -70.20
C ALA A 480 6.85 -57.29 -70.81
N SER A 481 7.83 -57.80 -70.05
CA SER A 481 8.77 -58.81 -70.54
C SER A 481 8.03 -60.12 -70.89
N LEU A 482 7.15 -60.60 -70.01
CA LEU A 482 6.28 -61.75 -70.26
C LEU A 482 5.37 -61.55 -71.49
N ARG A 483 4.86 -60.34 -71.76
CA ARG A 483 4.16 -60.06 -73.04
C ARG A 483 5.09 -60.20 -74.24
N THR A 484 6.33 -59.71 -74.17
CA THR A 484 7.28 -59.86 -75.30
C THR A 484 7.70 -61.30 -75.53
N ASP A 485 7.90 -62.10 -74.47
CA ASP A 485 8.27 -63.51 -74.60
C ASP A 485 7.09 -64.37 -75.06
N LYS A 486 5.87 -64.08 -74.59
CA LYS A 486 4.64 -64.65 -75.16
C LYS A 486 4.54 -64.37 -76.66
N TYR A 487 4.74 -63.11 -77.08
CA TYR A 487 4.67 -62.73 -78.49
C TYR A 487 5.74 -63.45 -79.34
N LYS A 488 6.99 -63.58 -78.84
CA LYS A 488 8.03 -64.38 -79.51
C LYS A 488 7.56 -65.82 -79.72
N LEU A 489 7.11 -66.49 -78.66
CA LEU A 489 6.63 -67.87 -78.72
C LEU A 489 5.40 -68.04 -79.63
N GLU A 490 4.47 -67.08 -79.64
CA GLU A 490 3.33 -67.06 -80.57
C GLU A 490 3.81 -66.93 -82.03
N THR A 491 4.77 -66.04 -82.32
CA THR A 491 5.35 -65.94 -83.67
C THR A 491 6.15 -67.18 -84.07
N GLU A 492 6.94 -67.77 -83.18
CA GLU A 492 7.68 -69.02 -83.44
C GLU A 492 6.73 -70.17 -83.75
N LEU A 493 5.68 -70.34 -82.93
CA LEU A 493 4.61 -71.32 -83.14
C LEU A 493 3.89 -71.10 -84.48
N GLU A 494 3.59 -69.85 -84.84
CA GLU A 494 2.96 -69.57 -86.14
C GLU A 494 3.92 -69.81 -87.33
N THR A 495 5.24 -69.63 -87.17
CA THR A 495 6.19 -70.08 -88.21
C THR A 495 6.31 -71.60 -88.28
N LEU A 496 6.14 -72.32 -87.18
CA LEU A 496 6.14 -73.79 -87.16
C LEU A 496 4.88 -74.35 -87.81
N ILE A 497 3.70 -73.77 -87.54
CA ILE A 497 2.45 -74.10 -88.24
C ILE A 497 2.62 -73.84 -89.74
N LYS A 498 3.07 -72.65 -90.15
CA LYS A 498 3.25 -72.33 -91.59
C LYS A 498 4.26 -73.26 -92.29
N LYS A 499 5.32 -73.70 -91.61
CA LYS A 499 6.23 -74.73 -92.14
C LYS A 499 5.52 -76.07 -92.30
N TYR A 500 4.83 -76.54 -91.26
CA TYR A 500 4.08 -77.79 -91.29
C TYR A 500 3.01 -77.81 -92.38
N ASP A 501 2.22 -76.74 -92.51
CA ASP A 501 1.20 -76.60 -93.55
C ASP A 501 1.82 -76.60 -94.95
N THR A 502 2.97 -75.96 -95.13
CA THR A 502 3.72 -75.94 -96.40
C THR A 502 4.32 -77.32 -96.72
N GLU A 503 4.92 -78.00 -95.75
CA GLU A 503 5.49 -79.34 -95.90
C GLU A 503 4.40 -80.40 -96.15
N MET A 504 3.27 -80.30 -95.45
CA MET A 504 2.10 -81.15 -95.67
C MET A 504 1.48 -80.90 -97.04
N GLY A 505 1.33 -79.62 -97.43
CA GLY A 505 0.88 -79.23 -98.77
C GLY A 505 1.77 -79.84 -99.85
N ASN A 506 3.10 -79.64 -99.76
CA ASN A 506 4.07 -80.24 -100.66
C ASN A 506 3.98 -81.77 -100.71
N LYS A 507 3.68 -82.44 -99.58
CA LYS A 507 3.51 -83.90 -99.54
C LYS A 507 2.21 -84.37 -100.20
N MET A 508 1.09 -83.65 -100.03
CA MET A 508 -0.13 -83.93 -100.80
C MET A 508 0.11 -83.71 -102.29
N ASP A 509 0.79 -82.62 -102.65
CA ASP A 509 1.26 -82.33 -104.00
C ASP A 509 2.11 -83.47 -104.60
N GLU A 510 2.99 -84.10 -103.81
CA GLU A 510 3.76 -85.29 -104.23
C GLU A 510 2.88 -86.54 -104.36
N PHE A 511 1.97 -86.78 -103.41
CA PHE A 511 1.06 -87.93 -103.45
C PHE A 511 0.10 -87.86 -104.64
N GLU A 512 -0.49 -86.71 -104.95
CA GLU A 512 -1.36 -86.54 -106.13
C GLU A 512 -0.59 -86.80 -107.44
N LYS A 513 0.66 -86.33 -107.55
CA LYS A 513 1.53 -86.62 -108.71
C LYS A 513 1.83 -88.11 -108.83
N LEU A 514 2.11 -88.79 -107.72
CA LEU A 514 2.34 -90.24 -107.68
C LEU A 514 1.06 -91.05 -108.00
N GLU A 515 -0.12 -90.60 -107.55
CA GLU A 515 -1.39 -91.28 -107.83
C GLU A 515 -1.85 -91.08 -109.29
N ILE A 516 -1.55 -89.93 -109.90
CA ILE A 516 -1.69 -89.73 -111.36
C ILE A 516 -0.78 -90.72 -112.12
N ILE A 517 0.51 -90.78 -111.79
CA ILE A 517 1.47 -91.70 -112.43
C ILE A 517 1.01 -93.16 -112.23
N TYR A 518 0.61 -93.55 -111.02
CA TYR A 518 0.09 -94.89 -110.74
C TYR A 518 -1.18 -95.21 -111.53
N CYS A 519 -2.07 -94.24 -111.74
CA CYS A 519 -3.25 -94.44 -112.59
C CYS A 519 -2.89 -94.61 -114.08
N GLU A 520 -1.87 -93.89 -114.57
CA GLU A 520 -1.34 -94.05 -115.93
C GLU A 520 -0.62 -95.38 -116.10
N GLU A 521 0.28 -95.76 -115.19
CA GLU A 521 0.98 -97.06 -115.19
C GLU A 521 -0.01 -98.23 -115.09
N ARG A 522 -1.02 -98.16 -114.22
CA ARG A 522 -2.07 -99.18 -114.11
C ARG A 522 -2.90 -99.28 -115.40
N LYS A 523 -3.13 -98.17 -116.11
CA LYS A 523 -3.79 -98.20 -117.42
C LYS A 523 -2.89 -98.82 -118.49
N ILE A 524 -1.60 -98.46 -118.53
CA ILE A 524 -0.63 -99.05 -119.46
C ILE A 524 -0.50 -100.55 -119.20
N LEU A 525 -0.53 -100.98 -117.94
CA LEU A 525 -0.54 -102.40 -117.57
C LEU A 525 -1.76 -103.10 -118.17
N ALA A 526 -2.99 -102.60 -117.93
CA ALA A 526 -4.20 -103.15 -118.53
C ALA A 526 -4.15 -103.17 -120.09
N ASP A 527 -3.75 -102.06 -120.72
CA ASP A 527 -3.57 -101.94 -122.17
C ASP A 527 -2.52 -102.93 -122.73
N THR A 528 -1.61 -103.45 -121.89
CA THR A 528 -0.65 -104.51 -122.27
C THR A 528 -1.12 -105.92 -121.90
N GLU A 529 -1.83 -106.11 -120.79
CA GLU A 529 -2.47 -107.38 -120.41
C GLU A 529 -3.51 -107.80 -121.46
N ASP A 530 -4.33 -106.88 -121.96
CA ASP A 530 -5.26 -107.13 -123.06
C ASP A 530 -4.52 -107.54 -124.36
N ARG A 531 -3.39 -106.89 -124.68
CA ARG A 531 -2.56 -107.25 -125.86
C ARG A 531 -1.88 -108.60 -125.69
N PHE A 532 -1.42 -108.94 -124.49
CA PHE A 532 -0.90 -110.29 -124.20
C PHE A 532 -2.02 -111.33 -124.32
N ALA A 533 -3.23 -111.03 -123.83
CA ALA A 533 -4.39 -111.90 -123.98
C ALA A 533 -4.89 -112.03 -125.43
N GLU A 534 -4.61 -111.09 -126.33
CA GLU A 534 -4.79 -111.28 -127.78
C GLU A 534 -3.65 -112.12 -128.39
N LEU A 535 -2.40 -111.81 -128.07
CA LEU A 535 -1.23 -112.55 -128.55
C LEU A 535 -1.24 -114.03 -128.11
N GLU A 536 -1.77 -114.34 -126.92
CA GLU A 536 -1.98 -115.72 -126.46
C GLU A 536 -3.04 -116.46 -127.30
N LYS A 537 -4.13 -115.78 -127.73
CA LYS A 537 -5.13 -116.36 -128.64
C LYS A 537 -4.51 -116.64 -130.01
N GLU A 538 -3.72 -115.71 -130.55
CA GLU A 538 -2.98 -115.90 -131.81
C GLU A 538 -1.96 -117.03 -131.70
N TYR A 539 -1.21 -117.09 -130.59
CA TYR A 539 -0.22 -118.14 -130.34
C TYR A 539 -0.87 -119.53 -130.20
N MET A 540 -2.00 -119.63 -129.50
CA MET A 540 -2.80 -120.87 -129.43
C MET A 540 -3.30 -121.29 -130.82
N ALA A 541 -3.88 -120.37 -131.59
CA ALA A 541 -4.36 -120.65 -132.95
C ALA A 541 -3.22 -121.12 -133.88
N LEU A 542 -2.06 -120.47 -133.84
CA LEU A 542 -0.87 -120.86 -134.60
C LEU A 542 -0.32 -122.23 -134.15
N MET A 543 -0.39 -122.54 -132.85
CA MET A 543 0.04 -123.85 -132.34
C MET A 543 -0.92 -124.97 -132.71
N ASP A 544 -2.24 -124.73 -132.70
CA ASP A 544 -3.22 -125.68 -133.21
C ASP A 544 -3.09 -125.88 -134.73
N GLU A 545 -2.85 -124.82 -135.50
CA GLU A 545 -2.56 -124.93 -136.94
C GLU A 545 -1.28 -125.75 -137.18
N ARG A 546 -0.21 -125.51 -136.41
CA ARG A 546 1.03 -126.31 -136.46
C ARG A 546 0.81 -127.78 -136.07
N LEU A 547 -0.06 -128.07 -135.11
CA LEU A 547 -0.44 -129.44 -134.73
C LEU A 547 -1.28 -130.12 -135.83
N LEU A 548 -2.23 -129.41 -136.44
CA LEU A 548 -3.02 -129.90 -137.58
C LEU A 548 -2.13 -130.14 -138.81
N ALA A 549 -1.23 -129.21 -139.12
CA ALA A 549 -0.24 -129.35 -140.21
C ALA A 549 0.70 -130.53 -139.97
N ARG A 550 1.19 -130.74 -138.74
CA ARG A 550 2.01 -131.90 -138.39
C ARG A 550 1.24 -133.22 -138.52
N ARG A 551 0.00 -133.29 -138.03
CA ARG A 551 -0.91 -134.44 -138.23
C ARG A 551 -1.12 -134.75 -139.71
N LYS A 552 -1.30 -133.73 -140.55
CA LYS A 552 -1.49 -133.87 -142.00
C LYS A 552 -0.22 -134.33 -142.72
N GLN A 553 0.94 -133.79 -142.37
CA GLN A 553 2.24 -134.27 -142.88
C GLN A 553 2.51 -135.72 -142.47
N GLU A 554 2.25 -136.09 -141.20
CA GLU A 554 2.37 -137.48 -140.75
C GLU A 554 1.43 -138.44 -141.49
N TRP A 555 0.22 -138.00 -141.81
CA TRP A 555 -0.75 -138.80 -142.57
C TRP A 555 -0.23 -139.09 -143.98
N ASN A 556 0.16 -138.05 -144.75
CA ASN A 556 0.79 -138.20 -146.07
C ASN A 556 2.02 -139.14 -145.99
N LEU A 557 2.92 -138.90 -145.03
CA LEU A 557 4.21 -139.58 -144.94
C LEU A 557 4.09 -141.05 -144.48
N ARG A 558 2.95 -141.45 -143.89
CA ARG A 558 2.58 -142.85 -143.65
C ARG A 558 2.08 -143.52 -144.93
N GLU A 559 1.41 -142.79 -145.81
CA GLU A 559 0.90 -143.28 -147.10
C GLU A 559 2.05 -143.44 -148.12
N ASP A 560 2.93 -142.45 -148.24
CA ASP A 560 4.17 -142.55 -149.04
C ASP A 560 5.03 -143.74 -148.62
N LYS A 561 5.17 -143.98 -147.31
CA LYS A 561 5.89 -145.15 -146.77
C LYS A 561 5.26 -146.47 -147.21
N ARG A 562 3.93 -146.58 -147.29
CA ARG A 562 3.25 -147.78 -147.77
C ARG A 562 3.57 -148.06 -149.25
N PHE A 563 3.52 -147.03 -150.11
CA PHE A 563 3.94 -147.15 -151.51
C PHE A 563 5.42 -147.55 -151.63
N LEU A 564 6.31 -146.86 -150.91
CA LEU A 564 7.75 -147.10 -150.99
C LEU A 564 8.14 -148.52 -150.56
N THR A 565 7.51 -149.07 -149.52
CA THR A 565 7.75 -150.46 -149.07
C THR A 565 7.38 -151.49 -150.14
N GLN A 566 6.30 -151.29 -150.89
CA GLN A 566 5.91 -152.19 -151.98
C GLN A 566 6.95 -152.17 -153.13
N VAL A 567 7.42 -150.98 -153.51
CA VAL A 567 8.44 -150.80 -154.57
C VAL A 567 9.78 -151.43 -154.19
N ILE A 568 10.23 -151.27 -152.93
CA ILE A 568 11.50 -151.84 -152.43
C ILE A 568 11.50 -153.37 -152.52
N THR A 569 10.39 -154.02 -152.16
CA THR A 569 10.26 -155.49 -152.23
C THR A 569 10.39 -155.99 -153.67
N ILE A 570 9.81 -155.30 -154.65
CA ILE A 570 9.95 -155.66 -156.08
C ILE A 570 11.41 -155.50 -156.55
N GLN A 571 12.09 -154.41 -156.15
CA GLN A 571 13.48 -154.18 -156.56
C GLN A 571 14.48 -155.16 -155.93
N SER A 572 14.24 -155.65 -154.70
CA SER A 572 15.19 -156.51 -153.98
C SER A 572 15.31 -157.90 -154.62
N PHE A 573 14.20 -158.52 -155.01
CA PHE A 573 14.19 -159.79 -155.74
C PHE A 573 14.93 -159.70 -157.08
N TRP A 574 14.74 -158.61 -157.85
CA TRP A 574 15.43 -158.42 -159.12
C TRP A 574 16.95 -158.25 -158.96
N ARG A 575 17.40 -157.41 -158.03
CA ARG A 575 18.85 -157.24 -157.75
C ARG A 575 19.50 -158.57 -157.33
N SER A 576 18.80 -159.37 -156.53
CA SER A 576 19.27 -160.68 -156.04
C SER A 576 19.52 -161.69 -157.19
N TYR A 577 18.72 -161.65 -158.27
CA TYR A 577 18.91 -162.50 -159.46
C TYR A 577 20.18 -162.11 -160.25
N VAL A 578 20.44 -160.81 -160.43
CA VAL A 578 21.57 -160.30 -161.24
C VAL A 578 22.92 -160.72 -160.65
N VAL A 579 23.11 -160.56 -159.33
CA VAL A 579 24.40 -160.84 -158.67
C VAL A 579 24.79 -162.32 -158.78
N ARG A 580 23.85 -163.26 -158.59
CA ARG A 580 24.11 -164.71 -158.72
C ARG A 580 24.57 -165.11 -160.13
N LYS A 581 24.16 -164.37 -161.16
CA LYS A 581 24.53 -164.62 -162.57
C LYS A 581 25.95 -164.18 -162.92
N ALA A 582 26.54 -163.24 -162.17
CA ALA A 582 27.90 -162.73 -162.40
C ALA A 582 28.98 -163.69 -161.85
N ILE A 583 28.82 -164.14 -160.61
CA ILE A 583 29.82 -164.96 -159.88
C ILE A 583 30.15 -166.27 -160.62
N GLN A 584 29.17 -166.86 -161.31
CA GLN A 584 29.35 -168.09 -162.11
C GLN A 584 30.28 -167.96 -163.34
N LYS A 585 30.62 -166.74 -163.79
CA LYS A 585 31.53 -166.55 -164.94
C LYS A 585 33.00 -166.63 -164.54
N GLU A 586 33.44 -165.95 -163.49
CA GLU A 586 34.87 -165.82 -163.17
C GLU A 586 35.50 -167.12 -162.63
N LEU A 587 34.73 -167.95 -161.90
CA LEU A 587 35.18 -169.28 -161.48
C LEU A 587 35.59 -170.20 -162.65
N LYS A 588 35.16 -169.92 -163.88
CA LYS A 588 35.55 -170.66 -165.10
C LYS A 588 36.78 -170.09 -165.82
N ARG A 589 37.31 -168.94 -165.38
CA ARG A 589 38.45 -168.26 -166.02
C ARG A 589 39.79 -168.77 -165.49
N LEU A 590 39.96 -168.74 -164.17
CA LEU A 590 41.22 -169.08 -163.47
C LEU A 590 41.71 -170.51 -163.76
N ALA A 591 40.79 -171.48 -163.83
CA ALA A 591 41.09 -172.90 -164.05
C ALA A 591 41.71 -173.26 -165.43
N LYS A 592 41.93 -172.28 -166.33
CA LYS A 592 42.54 -172.50 -167.65
C LYS A 592 44.02 -172.16 -167.75
N GLU A 593 44.56 -171.34 -166.84
CA GLU A 593 45.93 -170.81 -166.97
C GLU A 593 46.96 -171.76 -166.37
N GLU A 594 46.65 -172.37 -165.22
CA GLU A 594 47.49 -173.34 -164.52
C GLU A 594 47.88 -174.55 -165.41
N LYS A 595 46.93 -175.09 -166.17
CA LYS A 595 47.15 -176.22 -167.10
C LYS A 595 48.08 -175.92 -168.29
N LYS A 596 48.49 -174.66 -168.52
CA LYS A 596 49.55 -174.35 -169.49
C LYS A 596 50.96 -174.53 -168.90
N ARG A 597 51.15 -174.32 -167.60
CA ARG A 597 52.46 -174.44 -166.94
C ARG A 597 52.91 -175.90 -166.87
N GLU A 598 52.00 -176.80 -166.51
CA GLU A 598 52.28 -178.24 -166.36
C GLU A 598 52.69 -178.94 -167.67
N LYS A 599 52.14 -178.50 -168.81
CA LYS A 599 52.42 -179.10 -170.13
C LYS A 599 53.82 -178.79 -170.69
N LEU A 600 54.48 -177.73 -170.24
CA LEU A 600 55.81 -177.37 -170.72
C LEU A 600 56.93 -178.21 -170.08
N LEU A 601 56.81 -178.58 -168.80
CA LEU A 601 57.78 -179.48 -168.16
C LEU A 601 57.75 -180.90 -168.76
N LYS A 602 56.54 -181.46 -168.95
CA LYS A 602 56.36 -182.87 -169.37
C LYS A 602 56.71 -183.16 -170.84
N ALA A 603 57.23 -182.19 -171.60
CA ALA A 603 57.47 -182.31 -173.05
C ALA A 603 58.94 -182.52 -173.45
N LEU A 604 59.92 -182.04 -172.67
CA LEU A 604 61.35 -182.07 -173.07
C LEU A 604 62.20 -183.15 -172.38
N GLU A 605 61.69 -183.78 -171.32
CA GLU A 605 62.39 -184.87 -170.62
C GLU A 605 62.27 -186.24 -171.32
N LYS A 606 61.46 -186.33 -172.39
CA LYS A 606 61.18 -187.60 -173.11
C LYS A 606 61.90 -187.74 -174.46
N LYS A 607 63.07 -187.10 -174.64
CA LYS A 607 63.88 -187.25 -175.86
C LYS A 607 65.40 -187.37 -175.64
N LYS A 608 65.83 -187.96 -174.51
CA LYS A 608 67.24 -188.37 -174.28
C LYS A 608 67.40 -189.75 -173.62
N GLN A 609 66.55 -190.71 -173.99
CA GLN A 609 66.72 -192.16 -173.81
C GLN A 609 65.67 -192.85 -174.73
N ALA A 610 66.00 -193.82 -175.58
CA ALA A 610 67.31 -194.37 -175.90
C ALA A 610 68.32 -193.30 -176.41
N ALA A 611 69.63 -193.46 -176.19
CA ALA A 611 70.33 -194.65 -175.70
C ALA A 611 71.28 -194.37 -174.51
N LYS A 612 71.32 -195.32 -173.55
CA LYS A 612 72.42 -195.60 -172.57
C LYS A 612 72.78 -194.47 -171.57
N SER A 613 73.33 -194.67 -170.37
CA SER A 613 73.58 -195.82 -169.44
C SER A 613 74.30 -195.26 -168.17
N PRO A 614 74.61 -196.01 -167.09
CA PRO A 614 73.82 -196.98 -166.30
C PRO A 614 73.90 -196.71 -164.75
N THR A 615 73.39 -197.65 -163.94
CA THR A 615 73.71 -197.93 -162.50
C THR A 615 73.00 -197.17 -161.37
N GLU A 616 72.98 -197.86 -160.22
CA GLU A 616 72.34 -197.65 -158.90
C GLU A 616 73.24 -196.78 -157.96
N PRO A 617 72.86 -196.48 -156.69
CA PRO A 617 71.59 -196.77 -155.99
C PRO A 617 70.81 -195.54 -155.47
#